data_AF-A0AA36ND82-F1
#
_entry.id   AF-A0AA36ND82-F1
#
_cell.length_a   1.000
_cell.length_b   1.000
_cell.length_c   1.000
_cell.angle_alpha   90.00
_cell.angle_beta   90.00
_cell.angle_gamma   90.00
#
_symmetry.space_group_name_H-M   'P 1'
#
loop_
_entity.id
_entity.type
_entity.pdbx_description
1 polymer ?
#
loop_
_entity_poly.entity_id
_entity_poly.type
_entity_poly.pdbx_seq_one_letter_code
_entity_poly.pdbx_strand_id
1 'polypeptide(L)'
;MGLLFRKGWPNFGPREMRILMLGLDGAGKTTSLYQLKLGDVIKTVPTIGFNVEVVQYKNVKFQVWDVGGQDKIRKLWQHYLHGTDGLIYVVDSLDRDRIQDAKEELEKILAEKEMKDAALLVLANKQDLPNAERHDGSGGG
;
A
#
# COMPACT_ATOMS: atom_id res chain seq x y z
N MET A 1 16.44 -29.56 36.18
CA MET A 1 16.95 -29.31 34.82
C MET A 1 15.79 -28.83 33.95
N GLY A 2 15.55 -27.58 33.61
CA GLY A 2 16.04 -26.25 33.95
C GLY A 2 14.92 -25.30 33.48
N LEU A 3 14.68 -24.22 34.24
CA LEU A 3 13.65 -23.20 34.03
C LEU A 3 13.72 -22.55 32.63
N LEU A 4 12.57 -22.07 32.12
CA LEU A 4 12.34 -20.63 31.87
C LEU A 4 10.90 -20.38 31.38
N PHE A 5 9.98 -20.16 32.31
CA PHE A 5 8.77 -19.39 32.03
C PHE A 5 9.20 -17.94 31.75
N ARG A 6 9.07 -17.48 30.51
CA ARG A 6 9.29 -16.08 30.13
C ARG A 6 8.14 -15.22 30.68
N LYS A 7 8.24 -14.88 31.98
CA LYS A 7 7.52 -13.77 32.61
C LYS A 7 7.89 -12.49 31.86
N GLY A 8 6.89 -11.82 31.27
CA GLY A 8 7.01 -10.43 30.84
C GLY A 8 6.98 -10.15 29.33
N TRP A 9 6.70 -11.13 28.45
CA TRP A 9 6.39 -10.77 27.07
C TRP A 9 4.89 -10.51 26.91
N PRO A 10 4.45 -9.36 26.40
CA PRO A 10 3.05 -9.20 26.01
C PRO A 10 2.79 -10.25 24.93
N ASN A 11 1.94 -11.22 25.28
CA ASN A 11 1.49 -12.23 24.34
C ASN A 11 0.50 -11.54 23.41
N PHE A 12 1.00 -10.82 22.42
CA PHE A 12 0.15 -10.22 21.41
C PHE A 12 -0.42 -11.37 20.60
N GLY A 13 -1.68 -11.71 20.89
CA GLY A 13 -2.46 -12.67 20.13
C GLY A 13 -2.49 -12.34 18.64
N PRO A 14 -3.07 -13.22 17.81
CA PRO A 14 -3.21 -12.96 16.38
C PRO A 14 -3.87 -11.59 16.19
N ARG A 15 -3.23 -10.74 15.38
CA ARG A 15 -3.76 -9.42 15.01
C ARG A 15 -4.20 -9.46 13.56
N GLU A 16 -5.36 -8.89 13.28
CA GLU A 16 -5.77 -8.61 11.90
C GLU A 16 -5.58 -7.12 11.63
N MET A 17 -5.07 -6.80 10.45
CA MET A 17 -4.90 -5.42 10.00
C MET A 17 -5.48 -5.27 8.60
N ARG A 18 -6.25 -4.21 8.38
CA ARG A 18 -6.81 -3.84 7.09
C ARG A 18 -5.88 -2.84 6.41
N ILE A 19 -5.28 -3.27 5.32
CA ILE A 19 -4.39 -2.44 4.50
C ILE A 19 -5.13 -2.06 3.23
N LEU A 20 -5.13 -0.78 2.91
CA LEU A 20 -5.65 -0.28 1.64
C LEU A 20 -4.47 0.02 0.71
N MET A 21 -4.53 -0.47 -0.52
CA MET A 21 -3.50 -0.22 -1.53
C MET A 21 -4.10 0.62 -2.67
N LEU A 22 -3.69 1.89 -2.75
CA LEU A 22 -4.16 2.87 -3.73
C LEU A 22 -2.99 3.45 -4.54
N GLY A 23 -3.33 4.25 -5.55
CA GLY A 23 -2.40 4.79 -6.54
C GLY A 23 -3.00 4.70 -7.94
N LEU A 24 -2.46 5.47 -8.88
CA LEU A 24 -2.99 5.54 -10.24
C LEU A 24 -2.92 4.17 -10.94
N ASP A 25 -3.71 4.00 -11.99
CA ASP A 25 -3.59 2.85 -12.90
C ASP A 25 -2.18 2.77 -13.50
N GLY A 26 -1.68 1.55 -13.68
CA GLY A 26 -0.32 1.32 -14.18
C GLY A 26 0.80 1.50 -13.14
N ALA A 27 0.52 2.02 -11.94
CA ALA A 27 1.54 2.24 -10.90
C ALA A 27 2.17 0.94 -10.34
N GLY A 28 1.54 -0.22 -10.54
CA GLY A 28 2.10 -1.54 -10.19
C GLY A 28 1.63 -2.11 -8.85
N LYS A 29 0.51 -1.63 -8.30
CA LYS A 29 -0.10 -2.11 -7.03
C LYS A 29 -0.21 -3.64 -6.94
N THR A 30 -0.97 -4.24 -7.85
CA THR A 30 -1.19 -5.70 -7.88
C THR A 30 0.11 -6.47 -8.06
N THR A 31 1.03 -5.94 -8.88
CA THR A 31 2.34 -6.56 -9.10
C THR A 31 3.19 -6.56 -7.83
N SER A 32 3.28 -5.43 -7.12
CA SER A 32 4.00 -5.33 -5.83
C SER A 32 3.36 -6.23 -4.77
N LEU A 33 2.04 -6.31 -4.71
CA LEU A 33 1.32 -7.19 -3.79
C LEU A 33 1.63 -8.67 -4.05
N TYR A 34 1.61 -9.11 -5.31
CA TYR A 34 1.93 -10.49 -5.65
C TYR A 34 3.41 -10.81 -5.49
N GLN A 35 4.30 -9.86 -5.74
CA GLN A 35 5.72 -10.03 -5.42
C GLN A 35 5.93 -10.27 -3.93
N LEU A 36 5.26 -9.51 -3.05
CA LEU A 36 5.31 -9.71 -1.60
C LEU A 36 4.70 -11.05 -1.18
N LYS A 37 3.60 -11.47 -1.81
CA LYS A 37 2.87 -12.68 -1.44
C LYS A 37 3.53 -13.98 -1.94
N LEU A 38 4.06 -13.97 -3.16
CA LEU A 38 4.51 -15.16 -3.89
C LEU A 38 6.03 -15.22 -4.05
N GLY A 39 6.74 -14.12 -3.80
CA GLY A 39 8.19 -14.02 -4.04
C GLY A 39 8.57 -13.77 -5.50
N ASP A 40 7.59 -13.79 -6.43
CA ASP A 40 7.81 -13.66 -7.87
C ASP A 40 6.95 -12.54 -8.49
N VAL A 41 7.49 -11.93 -9.55
CA VAL A 41 6.78 -10.92 -10.35
C VAL A 41 5.93 -11.62 -11.41
N ILE A 42 4.61 -11.57 -11.26
CA ILE A 42 3.66 -12.12 -12.23
C ILE A 42 3.09 -10.98 -13.08
N LYS A 43 2.98 -11.21 -14.40
CA LYS A 43 2.28 -10.27 -15.29
C LYS A 43 0.80 -10.19 -14.91
N THR A 44 0.35 -8.99 -14.59
CA THR A 44 -1.04 -8.71 -14.20
C THR A 44 -1.77 -7.93 -15.29
N VAL A 45 -3.09 -8.09 -15.35
CA VAL A 45 -3.99 -7.24 -16.14
C VAL A 45 -4.48 -6.10 -15.23
N PRO A 46 -4.72 -4.87 -15.74
CA PRO A 46 -5.25 -3.79 -14.93
C PRO A 46 -6.53 -4.18 -14.17
N THR A 47 -6.54 -3.93 -12.87
CA THR A 47 -7.70 -4.21 -11.99
C THR A 47 -8.87 -3.29 -12.33
N ILE A 48 -10.03 -3.88 -12.60
CA ILE A 48 -11.30 -3.18 -12.79
C ILE A 48 -12.11 -3.38 -11.49
N GLY A 49 -12.10 -2.40 -10.59
CA GLY A 49 -12.79 -2.50 -9.29
C GLY A 49 -11.83 -2.74 -8.14
N PHE A 50 -11.92 -3.87 -7.44
CA PHE A 50 -11.05 -4.19 -6.31
C PHE A 50 -10.78 -5.70 -6.20
N ASN A 51 -9.69 -6.06 -5.54
CA ASN A 51 -9.34 -7.41 -5.12
C ASN A 51 -8.98 -7.40 -3.63
N VAL A 52 -9.24 -8.49 -2.91
CA VAL A 52 -8.87 -8.65 -1.51
C VAL A 52 -7.92 -9.83 -1.37
N GLU A 53 -6.71 -9.55 -0.90
CA GLU A 53 -5.69 -10.56 -0.66
C GLU A 53 -5.35 -10.66 0.81
N VAL A 54 -5.15 -11.88 1.29
CA VAL A 54 -4.69 -12.13 2.65
C VAL A 54 -3.21 -12.45 2.63
N VAL A 55 -2.41 -11.66 3.37
CA VAL A 55 -0.98 -11.87 3.55
C VAL A 55 -0.72 -12.15 5.03
N GLN A 56 -0.22 -13.34 5.34
CA GLN A 56 0.16 -13.72 6.71
C GLN A 56 1.64 -13.41 6.92
N TYR A 57 1.96 -12.61 7.94
CA TYR A 57 3.34 -12.39 8.36
C TYR A 57 3.44 -12.48 9.89
N LYS A 58 4.18 -13.47 10.38
CA LYS A 58 4.27 -13.82 11.80
C LYS A 58 2.87 -14.01 12.41
N ASN A 59 2.53 -13.29 13.48
CA ASN A 59 1.24 -13.32 14.14
C ASN A 59 0.24 -12.26 13.61
N VAL A 60 0.53 -11.62 12.47
CA VAL A 60 -0.33 -10.58 11.87
C VAL A 60 -0.88 -11.07 10.53
N LYS A 61 -2.19 -10.95 10.37
CA LYS A 61 -2.92 -11.23 9.12
C LYS A 61 -3.31 -9.90 8.50
N PHE A 62 -2.71 -9.58 7.36
CA PHE A 62 -3.02 -8.39 6.59
C PHE A 62 -4.12 -8.72 5.58
N GLN A 63 -5.24 -8.02 5.66
CA GLN A 63 -6.28 -8.01 4.63
C GLN A 63 -6.02 -6.82 3.72
N VAL A 64 -5.39 -7.06 2.57
CA VAL A 64 -4.99 -6.04 1.61
C VAL A 64 -6.09 -5.84 0.57
N TRP A 65 -6.63 -4.63 0.52
CA TRP A 65 -7.61 -4.19 -0.48
C TRP A 65 -6.86 -3.49 -1.62
N ASP A 66 -6.63 -4.22 -2.71
CA ASP A 66 -6.04 -3.67 -3.96
C ASP A 66 -7.15 -3.09 -4.83
N VAL A 67 -7.17 -1.77 -4.99
CA VAL A 67 -8.26 -1.08 -5.69
C VAL A 67 -7.73 -0.53 -7.02
N GLY A 68 -8.52 -0.69 -8.09
CA GLY A 68 -8.19 -0.15 -9.40
C GLY A 68 -8.03 1.38 -9.36
N GLY A 69 -7.10 1.89 -10.16
CA GLY A 69 -6.70 3.30 -10.15
C GLY A 69 -7.06 4.10 -11.38
N GLN A 70 -7.95 3.59 -12.25
CA GLN A 70 -8.37 4.33 -13.45
C GLN A 70 -9.24 5.52 -13.04
N ASP A 71 -9.12 6.66 -13.73
CA ASP A 71 -9.82 7.91 -13.40
C ASP A 71 -11.29 7.72 -13.02
N LYS A 72 -12.03 6.96 -13.85
CA LYS A 72 -13.48 6.72 -13.67
C LYS A 72 -13.85 6.00 -12.37
N ILE A 73 -12.92 5.24 -11.80
CA ILE A 73 -13.16 4.43 -10.59
C ILE A 73 -12.49 5.00 -9.34
N ARG A 74 -11.61 6.02 -9.45
CA ARG A 74 -10.97 6.66 -8.28
C ARG A 74 -11.99 7.25 -7.31
N LYS A 75 -13.12 7.74 -7.80
CA LYS A 75 -14.26 8.19 -6.97
C LYS A 75 -14.78 7.13 -5.99
N LEU A 76 -14.50 5.85 -6.23
CA LEU A 76 -14.90 4.76 -5.35
C LEU A 76 -13.94 4.57 -4.17
N TRP A 77 -12.73 5.15 -4.21
CA TRP A 77 -11.71 4.99 -3.16
C TRP A 77 -12.23 5.40 -1.78
N GLN A 78 -13.02 6.47 -1.71
CA GLN A 78 -13.67 6.96 -0.48
C GLN A 78 -14.48 5.87 0.25
N HIS A 79 -15.07 4.92 -0.48
CA HIS A 79 -15.88 3.84 0.10
C HIS A 79 -15.04 2.77 0.80
N TYR A 80 -13.73 2.76 0.58
CA TYR A 80 -12.83 1.79 1.17
C TYR A 80 -12.02 2.33 2.36
N LEU A 81 -12.06 3.64 2.64
CA LEU A 81 -11.22 4.27 3.67
C LEU A 81 -11.57 3.82 5.09
N HIS A 82 -12.86 3.64 5.39
CA HIS A 82 -13.32 3.34 6.75
C HIS A 82 -12.73 2.06 7.34
N GLY A 83 -12.06 2.17 8.49
CA GLY A 83 -11.44 1.03 9.17
C GLY A 83 -10.15 0.55 8.52
N THR A 84 -9.47 1.42 7.77
CA THR A 84 -8.12 1.17 7.26
C THR A 84 -7.09 1.42 8.36
N ASP A 85 -6.27 0.42 8.67
CA ASP A 85 -5.16 0.56 9.62
C ASP A 85 -3.90 1.14 8.97
N GLY A 86 -3.75 0.94 7.65
CA GLY A 86 -2.64 1.50 6.88
C GLY A 86 -2.95 1.64 5.39
N LEU A 87 -2.42 2.70 4.80
CA LEU A 87 -2.45 2.99 3.38
C LEU A 87 -1.08 2.72 2.77
N ILE A 88 -1.03 1.87 1.76
CA ILE A 88 0.08 1.78 0.82
C ILE A 88 -0.29 2.54 -0.44
N TYR A 89 0.36 3.67 -0.68
CA TYR A 89 0.15 4.48 -1.88
C TYR A 89 1.28 4.25 -2.89
N VAL A 90 0.96 3.67 -4.04
CA VAL A 90 1.95 3.28 -5.05
C VAL A 90 2.02 4.32 -6.15
N VAL A 91 3.22 4.82 -6.40
CA VAL A 91 3.52 5.85 -7.41
C VAL A 91 4.42 5.24 -8.48
N ASP A 92 4.08 5.46 -9.75
CA ASP A 92 4.96 5.11 -10.86
C ASP A 92 6.08 6.14 -10.99
N SER A 93 7.32 5.77 -10.67
CA SER A 93 8.45 6.71 -10.76
C SER A 93 8.87 7.04 -12.21
N LEU A 94 8.31 6.40 -13.22
CA LEU A 94 8.51 6.77 -14.62
C LEU A 94 7.47 7.77 -15.14
N ASP A 95 6.35 7.90 -14.44
CA ASP A 95 5.19 8.65 -14.93
C ASP A 95 5.20 10.10 -14.43
N ARG A 96 6.14 10.86 -14.98
CA ARG A 96 6.33 12.27 -14.61
C ARG A 96 5.12 13.13 -14.98
N ASP A 97 4.42 12.77 -16.04
CA ASP A 97 3.25 13.53 -16.52
C ASP A 97 2.10 13.46 -15.51
N ARG A 98 1.97 12.34 -14.78
CA ARG A 98 0.87 12.11 -13.82
C ARG A 98 1.30 12.18 -12.35
N ILE A 99 2.51 12.64 -12.04
CA ILE A 99 2.98 12.76 -10.64
C ILE A 99 2.14 13.75 -9.83
N GLN A 100 1.72 14.84 -10.47
CA GLN A 100 0.87 15.85 -9.86
C GLN A 100 -0.53 15.29 -9.58
N ASP A 101 -1.11 14.54 -10.52
CA ASP A 101 -2.38 13.84 -10.31
C ASP A 101 -2.30 12.85 -9.13
N ALA A 102 -1.21 12.08 -9.05
CA ALA A 102 -0.98 11.14 -7.95
C ALA A 102 -0.90 11.85 -6.60
N LYS A 103 -0.20 12.99 -6.55
CA LYS A 103 -0.11 13.82 -5.34
C LYS A 103 -1.48 14.36 -4.94
N GLU A 104 -2.24 14.94 -5.85
CA GLU A 104 -3.56 15.51 -5.58
C GLU A 104 -4.54 14.44 -5.07
N GLU A 105 -4.52 13.25 -5.65
CA GLU A 105 -5.36 12.15 -5.18
C GLU A 105 -4.92 11.64 -3.79
N LEU A 106 -3.62 11.57 -3.50
CA LEU A 106 -3.13 11.23 -2.17
C LEU A 106 -3.56 12.29 -1.13
N GLU A 107 -3.43 13.57 -1.45
CA GLU A 107 -3.85 14.66 -0.56
C GLU A 107 -5.36 14.60 -0.25
N LYS A 108 -6.19 14.30 -1.25
CA LYS A 108 -7.64 14.08 -1.05
C LYS A 108 -7.90 12.92 -0.08
N ILE A 109 -7.19 11.79 -0.23
CA ILE A 109 -7.34 10.64 0.68
C ILE A 109 -6.93 11.00 2.11
N LEU A 110 -5.79 11.67 2.28
CA LEU A 110 -5.26 12.02 3.61
C LEU A 110 -6.09 13.10 4.33
N ALA A 111 -6.88 13.88 3.58
CA ALA A 111 -7.81 14.85 4.16
C ALA A 111 -9.06 14.20 4.78
N GLU A 112 -9.36 12.93 4.46
CA GLU A 112 -10.52 12.23 5.00
C GLU A 112 -10.30 11.83 6.47
N LYS A 113 -11.32 12.06 7.30
CA LYS A 113 -11.26 11.81 8.75
C LYS A 113 -10.96 10.35 9.09
N GLU A 114 -11.38 9.43 8.23
CA GLU A 114 -11.16 7.98 8.34
C GLU A 114 -9.67 7.61 8.26
N MET A 115 -8.84 8.48 7.68
CA MET A 115 -7.41 8.24 7.47
C MET A 115 -6.51 8.85 8.55
N LYS A 116 -7.09 9.57 9.53
CA LYS A 116 -6.34 10.31 10.56
C LYS A 116 -5.34 9.45 11.33
N ASP A 117 -5.71 8.22 11.66
CA ASP A 117 -4.91 7.31 12.48
C ASP A 117 -4.23 6.20 11.65
N ALA A 118 -4.46 6.18 10.33
CA ALA A 118 -3.91 5.17 9.44
C ALA A 118 -2.42 5.44 9.16
N ALA A 119 -1.59 4.40 9.21
CA ALA A 119 -0.19 4.52 8.81
C ALA A 119 -0.07 4.73 7.29
N LEU A 120 0.81 5.63 6.85
CA LEU A 120 1.08 5.85 5.42
C LEU A 120 2.43 5.24 5.02
N LEU A 121 2.42 4.46 3.93
CA LEU A 121 3.61 4.03 3.20
C LEU A 121 3.47 4.46 1.74
N VAL A 122 4.38 5.31 1.25
CA VAL A 122 4.46 5.65 -0.17
C VAL A 122 5.52 4.77 -0.83
N LEU A 123 5.13 4.04 -1.87
CA LEU A 123 6.03 3.21 -2.68
C LEU A 123 6.32 3.92 -4.01
N ALA A 124 7.52 4.49 -4.12
CA ALA A 124 8.08 4.93 -5.39
C ALA A 124 8.50 3.68 -6.21
N ASN A 125 7.60 3.22 -7.07
CA ASN A 125 7.72 1.94 -7.76
C ASN A 125 8.46 2.05 -9.11
N LYS A 126 8.90 0.91 -9.65
CA LYS A 126 9.63 0.79 -10.93
C LYS A 126 11.03 1.41 -10.95
N GLN A 127 11.69 1.44 -9.79
CA GLN A 127 13.06 1.96 -9.62
C GLN A 127 14.14 1.14 -10.35
N ASP A 128 13.79 -0.06 -10.79
CA ASP A 128 14.62 -0.93 -11.62
C ASP A 128 14.76 -0.42 -13.07
N LEU A 129 13.81 0.41 -13.52
CA LEU A 129 13.79 0.90 -14.90
C LEU A 129 14.64 2.17 -15.08
N PRO A 130 15.26 2.35 -16.26
CA PRO A 130 16.02 3.56 -16.56
C PRO A 130 15.10 4.79 -16.52
N ASN A 131 15.62 5.92 -16.04
CA ASN A 131 14.93 7.22 -15.90
C ASN A 131 13.87 7.33 -14.80
N ALA A 132 13.69 6.29 -13.97
CA ALA A 132 12.85 6.37 -12.77
C ALA A 132 13.30 7.51 -11.86
N GLU A 133 12.36 8.36 -11.44
CA GLU A 133 12.63 9.43 -10.49
C GLU A 133 13.06 8.82 -9.16
N ARG A 134 14.26 9.18 -8.74
CA ARG A 134 14.83 8.76 -7.45
C ARG A 134 14.56 9.85 -6.44
N HIS A 135 14.39 9.44 -5.19
CA HIS A 135 14.49 10.37 -4.09
C HIS A 135 15.91 10.96 -4.07
N ASP A 136 16.06 12.22 -4.45
CA ASP A 136 17.28 12.96 -4.22
C ASP A 136 17.35 13.27 -2.71
N GLY A 137 18.44 12.91 -2.04
CA GLY A 137 18.59 13.14 -0.59
C GLY A 137 18.70 14.61 -0.20
N SER A 138 18.31 15.54 -1.07
CA SER A 138 18.44 17.00 -0.96
C SER A 138 17.17 17.70 -0.44
N GLY A 139 16.40 17.03 0.41
CA GLY A 139 15.38 17.71 1.21
C GLY A 139 16.04 18.56 2.29
N GLY A 140 16.04 19.89 2.11
CA GLY A 140 16.44 20.87 3.12
C GLY A 140 15.63 20.72 4.42
N GLY A 141 16.27 21.13 5.52
CA GLY A 141 15.68 21.13 6.87
C GLY A 141 14.69 22.28 7.13
#